data_AF-A0A147J103-F1
#
_entry.id   AF-A0A147J103-F1
#
_cell.length_a   1.000
_cell.length_b   1.000
_cell.length_c   1.000
_cell.angle_alpha   90.00
_cell.angle_beta   90.00
_cell.angle_gamma   90.00
#
_symmetry.space_group_name_H-M   'P 1'
#
loop_
_entity.id
_entity.type
_entity.pdbx_description
1 polymer ?
#
loop_
_entity_poly.entity_id
_entity_poly.type
_entity_poly.pdbx_seq_one_letter_code
_entity_poly.pdbx_strand_id
1 'polypeptide(L)' 'MSDPIGKFVAATLVTAAAAYTLVIGWLVLFTIAFFGIEGLGSHLLGLSVLFVMAISPLPIWWYCLKRAAAWLRGERPRL' A
#
# COMPACT_ATOMS: atom_id res chain seq x y z
N MET A 1 -10.42 1.47 -27.39
CA MET A 1 -10.04 2.74 -26.76
C MET A 1 -10.46 2.68 -25.31
N SER A 2 -9.54 2.82 -24.36
CA SER A 2 -9.92 2.90 -22.94
C SER A 2 -10.56 4.25 -22.65
N ASP A 3 -11.78 4.23 -22.10
CA ASP A 3 -12.54 5.42 -21.71
C ASP A 3 -11.69 6.35 -20.83
N PRO A 4 -11.77 7.69 -20.98
CA PRO A 4 -11.04 8.65 -20.15
C PRO A 4 -11.31 8.42 -18.65
N ILE A 5 -12.52 7.98 -18.31
CA ILE A 5 -12.93 7.60 -16.96
C ILE A 5 -12.12 6.40 -16.44
N GLY A 6 -11.91 5.37 -17.25
CA GLY A 6 -11.15 4.18 -16.84
C GLY A 6 -9.68 4.50 -16.54
N LYS A 7 -9.07 5.40 -17.33
CA LYS A 7 -7.71 5.90 -17.08
C LYS A 7 -7.63 6.73 -15.80
N PHE A 8 -8.61 7.59 -15.54
CA PHE A 8 -8.68 8.38 -14.32
C PHE A 8 -8.78 7.49 -13.08
N VAL A 9 -9.71 6.53 -13.07
CA VAL A 9 -9.88 5.59 -11.94
C VAL A 9 -8.61 4.76 -11.71
N ALA A 10 -7.98 4.26 -12.78
CA ALA A 10 -6.72 3.53 -12.68
C ALA A 10 -5.61 4.40 -12.06
N ALA A 11 -5.48 5.65 -12.50
CA ALA A 11 -4.52 6.59 -11.94
C ALA A 11 -4.79 6.85 -10.45
N THR A 12 -6.04 7.11 -10.05
CA THR A 12 -6.42 7.34 -8.65
C THR A 12 -6.10 6.14 -7.77
N LEU A 13 -6.35 4.91 -8.22
CA LEU A 13 -6.03 3.69 -7.46
C LEU A 13 -4.53 3.54 -7.22
N VAL A 14 -3.71 3.83 -8.23
CA VAL A 14 -2.24 3.78 -8.12
C VAL A 14 -1.74 4.88 -7.20
N THR A 15 -2.25 6.11 -7.35
CA THR A 15 -1.89 7.23 -6.48
C THR A 15 -2.27 6.98 -5.03
N ALA A 16 -3.45 6.40 -4.77
CA ALA A 16 -3.89 6.04 -3.42
C ALA A 16 -2.99 4.95 -2.80
N ALA A 17 -2.62 3.93 -3.58
CA ALA A 17 -1.67 2.89 -3.12
C ALA A 17 -0.30 3.49 -2.80
N ALA A 18 0.22 4.38 -3.65
CA ALA A 18 1.48 5.07 -3.42
C ALA A 18 1.45 5.96 -2.17
N ALA A 19 0.38 6.75 -1.99
CA ALA A 19 0.19 7.57 -0.80
C ALA A 19 0.14 6.72 0.47
N TYR A 20 -0.60 5.59 0.44
CA TYR A 20 -0.64 4.65 1.56
C TYR A 20 0.75 4.08 1.89
N THR A 21 1.52 3.65 0.88
CA THR A 21 2.90 3.17 1.09
C THR A 21 3.79 4.23 1.72
N LEU A 22 3.65 5.49 1.30
CA LEU A 22 4.43 6.60 1.86
C LEU A 22 4.08 6.83 3.33
N VAL A 23 2.80 6.80 3.68
CA VAL A 23 2.35 6.91 5.08
C VAL A 23 2.86 5.75 5.94
N ILE A 24 2.78 4.52 5.43
CA ILE A 24 3.31 3.35 6.16
C ILE A 24 4.83 3.42 6.31
N GLY A 25 5.55 3.79 5.26
CA GLY A 25 7.01 3.98 5.31
C GLY A 25 7.40 5.04 6.34
N TRP A 26 6.67 6.16 6.38
CA TRP A 26 6.84 7.18 7.42
C TRP A 26 6.59 6.63 8.82
N LEU A 27 5.51 5.89 9.04
CA LEU A 27 5.19 5.30 10.34
C LEU A 27 6.26 4.31 10.81
N VAL A 28 6.78 3.48 9.90
CA VAL A 28 7.88 2.55 10.19
C VAL A 28 9.14 3.32 10.59
N LEU A 29 9.54 4.32 9.81
CA LEU A 29 10.71 5.17 10.13
C LEU A 29 10.52 5.90 11.46
N PHE A 30 9.34 6.47 11.70
CA PHE A 30 9.00 7.15 12.95
C PHE A 30 9.12 6.19 14.14
N THR A 31 8.58 4.98 14.01
CA THR A 31 8.64 3.96 15.06
C THR A 31 10.08 3.57 15.37
N ILE A 32 10.91 3.37 14.34
CA ILE A 32 12.34 3.07 14.52
C ILE A 32 13.06 4.25 15.18
N ALA A 33 12.80 5.48 14.74
CA ALA A 33 13.46 6.68 15.28
C ALA A 33 13.09 6.95 16.74
N PHE A 34 11.85 6.67 17.14
CA PHE A 34 11.36 6.99 18.48
C PHE A 34 11.73 5.93 19.53
N PHE A 35 11.68 4.65 19.16
CA PHE A 35 11.93 3.55 20.08
C PHE A 35 13.33 2.95 19.97
N GLY A 36 14.07 3.28 18.90
CA GLY A 36 15.39 2.74 18.62
C GLY A 36 15.36 1.29 18.10
N ILE A 37 16.37 0.94 17.30
CA ILE A 37 16.50 -0.42 16.73
C ILE A 37 16.76 -1.46 17.83
N GLU A 38 17.52 -1.10 18.86
CA GLU A 38 17.85 -2.00 19.99
C GLU A 38 16.63 -2.25 20.89
N GLY A 39 15.76 -1.24 21.07
CA GLY A 39 14.52 -1.34 21.84
C GLY A 39 13.45 -2.19 21.15
N LEU A 40 13.32 -2.10 19.82
CA LEU A 40 12.36 -2.94 19.08
C LEU A 40 12.91 -4.32 18.70
N GLY A 41 14.20 -4.43 18.40
CA GLY A 41 14.83 -5.68 17.97
C GLY A 41 14.97 -6.73 19.07
N SER A 42 15.02 -6.29 20.33
CA SER A 42 15.09 -7.17 21.50
C SER A 42 13.74 -7.82 21.86
N HIS A 43 12.63 -7.32 21.31
CA HIS A 43 11.29 -7.85 21.54
C HIS A 43 10.70 -8.45 20.25
N LEU A 44 10.53 -9.78 20.21
CA LEU A 44 9.91 -10.52 19.10
C LEU A 44 8.54 -9.95 18.67
N LEU A 45 7.78 -9.41 19.63
CA LEU A 45 6.51 -8.74 19.38
C LEU A 45 6.68 -7.42 18.62
N GLY A 46 7.64 -6.57 19.01
CA GLY A 46 7.93 -5.32 18.31
C GLY A 46 8.39 -5.56 16.86
N LEU A 47 9.24 -6.57 16.67
CA LEU A 47 9.75 -6.94 15.35
C LEU A 47 8.66 -7.52 14.44
N SER A 48 7.78 -8.38 14.97
CA SER A 48 6.66 -8.94 14.19
C SER A 48 5.63 -7.88 13.79
N VAL A 49 5.32 -6.93 14.68
CA VAL A 49 4.42 -5.80 14.36
C VAL A 49 5.03 -4.89 13.28
N LEU A 50 6.32 -4.53 13.41
CA LEU A 50 7.02 -3.74 12.39
C LEU A 50 7.00 -4.44 11.03
N PHE A 51 7.25 -5.75 11.01
CA PHE A 51 7.27 -6.55 9.79
C PHE A 51 5.89 -6.59 9.11
N VAL A 52 4.82 -6.83 9.89
CA VAL A 52 3.45 -6.81 9.38
C VAL A 52 3.07 -5.43 8.85
N MET A 53 3.45 -4.36 9.55
CA MET A 53 3.25 -2.99 9.05
C MET A 53 4.00 -2.73 7.76
N ALA A 54 5.27 -3.13 7.65
CA ALA A 54 6.06 -2.94 6.44
C ALA A 54 5.52 -3.73 5.23
N ILE A 55 4.88 -4.87 5.47
CA ILE A 55 4.28 -5.73 4.43
C ILE A 55 2.86 -5.30 4.05
N SER A 56 2.15 -4.56 4.91
CA SER A 56 0.78 -4.13 4.64
C SER A 56 0.53 -3.44 3.29
N PRO A 57 1.50 -2.72 2.67
CA PRO A 57 1.28 -2.13 1.35
C PRO A 57 1.21 -3.15 0.21
N LEU A 58 1.82 -4.33 0.33
CA LEU A 58 1.85 -5.35 -0.71
C LEU A 58 0.44 -5.82 -1.17
N PRO A 59 -0.47 -6.23 -0.26
CA PRO A 59 -1.82 -6.62 -0.67
C PRO A 59 -2.63 -5.44 -1.25
N ILE A 60 -2.38 -4.21 -0.80
CA ILE A 60 -3.05 -3.01 -1.32
C ILE A 60 -2.57 -2.70 -2.73
N TRP A 61 -1.27 -2.77 -3.00
CA TRP A 61 -0.72 -2.65 -4.35
C TRP A 61 -1.27 -3.71 -5.28
N TRP A 62 -1.29 -4.98 -4.83
CA TRP A 62 -1.86 -6.07 -5.61
C TRP A 62 -3.32 -5.79 -5.98
N TYR A 63 -4.13 -5.37 -5.00
CA TYR A 63 -5.53 -5.01 -5.20
C TYR A 63 -5.70 -3.84 -6.17
N CYS A 64 -4.99 -2.73 -5.95
CA CYS A 64 -5.10 -1.53 -6.77
C CYS A 64 -4.63 -1.77 -8.20
N LEU A 65 -3.54 -2.51 -8.42
CA LEU A 65 -3.05 -2.87 -9.75
C LEU A 65 -4.02 -3.79 -10.48
N LYS A 66 -4.53 -4.83 -9.79
CA LYS A 66 -5.51 -5.76 -10.38
C LYS A 66 -6.77 -5.02 -10.80
N ARG A 67 -7.26 -4.09 -9.96
CA ARG A 67 -8.46 -3.30 -10.23
C ARG A 67 -8.20 -2.25 -11.32
N ALA A 68 -7.06 -1.55 -11.28
CA ALA A 68 -6.66 -0.61 -12.33
C ALA A 68 -6.56 -1.30 -13.71
N ALA A 69 -5.96 -2.50 -13.76
CA ALA A 69 -5.88 -3.30 -14.99
C ALA A 69 -7.27 -3.71 -15.50
N ALA A 70 -8.20 -4.10 -14.62
CA ALA A 70 -9.57 -4.43 -15.00
C ALA A 70 -10.31 -3.20 -15.60
N TRP A 71 -10.16 -2.03 -14.97
CA TRP A 71 -10.72 -0.77 -15.49
C TRP A 71 -10.13 -0.36 -16.85
N LEU A 72 -8.83 -0.60 -17.07
CA LEU A 72 -8.18 -0.34 -18.36
C LEU A 72 -8.63 -1.32 -19.46
N ARG A 73 -8.98 -2.56 -19.10
CA ARG A 73 -9.56 -3.56 -20.01
C ARG A 73 -11.04 -3.33 -20.30
N GLY A 74 -11.68 -2.35 -19.66
CA GLY A 74 -13.13 -2.11 -19.79
C GLY A 74 -13.99 -3.12 -19.03
N GLU A 75 -13.39 -3.97 -18.21
CA GLU A 75 -14.09 -4.90 -17.32
C GLU A 75 -14.63 -4.09 -16.13
N ARG A 76 -15.80 -3.47 -16.31
CA ARG A 76 -16.46 -2.77 -15.20
C ARG A 76 -16.88 -3.79 -14.14
N PRO A 77 -16.63 -3.54 -12.85
CA PRO A 77 -17.16 -4.40 -11.79
C PRO A 77 -18.68 -4.46 -11.93
N ARG A 78 -19.22 -5.66 -12.10
CA ARG A 78 -20.66 -5.91 -11.96
C ARG A 78 -20.98 -5.65 -10.49
N LEU A 79 -21.61 -4.50 -10.22
CA LEU A 79 -22.19 -4.17 -8.91
C LEU A 79 -23.25 -5.21 -8.55
#